data_AF-A0A498D167-F1
#
_entry.id   AF-A0A498D167-F1
#
_cell.length_a   1.000
_cell.length_b   1.000
_cell.length_c   1.000
_cell.angle_alpha   90.00
_cell.angle_beta   90.00
_cell.angle_gamma   90.00
#
_symmetry.space_group_name_H-M   'P 1'
#
loop_
_entity.id
_entity.type
_entity.pdbx_description
1 polymer ?
#
loop_
_entity_poly.entity_id
_entity_poly.type
_entity_poly.pdbx_seq_one_letter_code
_entity_poly.pdbx_strand_id
1 'polypeptide(L)'
;MANKCISCNNCGHIGWSKNRGNFLITIVLAIFFFVPAVIYEIWRRTGLGVCENCGSDLVQPSSTCTSNKPSDVGDLIVLGVLGVIGCVVVVALYALVDGGINAYKNRNVPEPQLSQRDLEGNCLRGGMAYYQKQGQYPILGDGKTLALDKIQIDCKGSKDGKYKAP
;
A
#
# COMPACT_ATOMS: atom_id res chain seq x y z
N MET A 1 -11.91 21.76 -15.73
CA MET A 1 -11.09 22.66 -16.54
C MET A 1 -11.81 23.99 -16.67
N ALA A 2 -11.49 24.94 -15.79
CA ALA A 2 -11.66 26.36 -16.12
C ALA A 2 -10.57 26.77 -17.12
N ASN A 3 -10.47 28.05 -17.46
CA ASN A 3 -9.83 28.59 -18.66
C ASN A 3 -10.62 28.35 -19.96
N LYS A 4 -11.95 28.44 -19.90
CA LYS A 4 -12.78 28.66 -21.08
C LYS A 4 -12.98 30.17 -21.25
N CYS A 5 -13.02 30.62 -22.50
CA CYS A 5 -13.38 31.99 -22.79
C CYS A 5 -14.87 32.19 -22.48
N ILE A 6 -15.17 33.12 -21.59
CA ILE A 6 -16.51 33.39 -21.11
C ILE A 6 -16.83 34.87 -21.14
N SER A 7 -18.09 35.18 -21.42
CA SER A 7 -18.72 36.48 -21.20
C SER A 7 -19.58 36.40 -19.94
N CYS A 8 -19.32 37.28 -18.98
CA CYS A 8 -20.10 37.32 -17.75
C CYS A 8 -21.35 38.17 -17.92
N ASN A 9 -22.52 37.60 -17.65
CA ASN A 9 -23.80 38.30 -17.75
C ASN A 9 -24.04 39.29 -16.60
N ASN A 10 -23.28 39.18 -15.50
CA ASN A 10 -23.43 40.04 -14.33
C ASN A 10 -22.61 41.33 -14.41
N CYS A 11 -21.37 41.25 -14.91
CA CYS A 11 -20.46 42.41 -14.98
C CYS A 11 -20.05 42.81 -16.42
N GLY A 12 -20.49 42.08 -17.44
CA GLY A 12 -20.15 42.33 -18.85
C GLY A 12 -18.70 42.03 -19.22
N HIS A 13 -17.88 41.55 -18.28
CA HIS A 13 -16.47 41.25 -18.53
C HIS A 13 -16.34 40.00 -19.40
N ILE A 14 -15.55 40.12 -20.47
CA ILE A 14 -15.20 39.03 -21.37
C ILE A 14 -13.75 38.63 -21.07
N GLY A 15 -13.56 37.39 -20.63
CA GLY A 15 -12.24 36.95 -20.18
C GLY A 15 -12.18 35.46 -19.92
N TRP A 16 -11.23 35.04 -19.10
CA TRP A 16 -11.02 33.62 -18.82
C TRP A 16 -11.77 33.22 -17.56
N SER A 17 -12.45 32.08 -17.61
CA SER A 17 -13.10 31.52 -16.43
C SER A 17 -12.07 31.00 -15.41
N LYS A 18 -12.36 31.11 -14.11
CA LYS A 18 -11.64 30.44 -13.00
C LYS A 18 -12.40 29.21 -12.50
N ASN A 19 -11.70 28.24 -11.89
CA ASN A 19 -12.34 27.07 -11.28
C ASN A 19 -13.31 27.50 -10.16
N ARG A 20 -14.42 26.77 -10.02
CA ARG A 20 -15.42 27.03 -8.98
C ARG A 20 -14.90 26.53 -7.61
N GLY A 21 -15.30 27.20 -6.54
CA GLY A 21 -14.99 26.74 -5.17
C GLY A 21 -13.53 26.89 -4.74
N ASN A 22 -13.17 26.29 -3.59
CA ASN A 22 -11.89 26.50 -2.90
C ASN A 22 -11.08 25.20 -2.80
N PHE A 23 -9.78 25.24 -3.09
CA PHE A 23 -8.88 24.06 -3.10
C PHE A 23 -8.67 23.47 -1.72
N LEU A 24 -8.69 24.32 -0.71
CA LEU A 24 -8.59 23.89 0.68
C LEU A 24 -9.76 22.99 1.09
N ILE A 25 -10.97 23.22 0.55
CA ILE A 25 -12.14 22.39 0.83
C ILE A 25 -11.89 20.95 0.33
N THR A 26 -11.38 20.78 -0.89
CA THR A 26 -11.01 19.46 -1.42
C THR A 26 -10.00 18.74 -0.52
N ILE A 27 -8.96 19.44 -0.05
CA ILE A 27 -7.93 18.85 0.84
C ILE A 27 -8.55 18.37 2.16
N VAL A 28 -9.36 19.22 2.79
CA VAL A 28 -10.01 18.86 4.07
C VAL A 28 -10.92 17.65 3.87
N LEU A 29 -11.74 17.64 2.83
CA LEU A 29 -12.58 16.49 2.52
C LEU A 29 -11.73 15.25 2.21
N ALA A 30 -10.63 15.35 1.48
CA ALA A 30 -9.79 14.21 1.14
C ALA A 30 -9.17 13.53 2.39
N ILE A 31 -8.90 14.30 3.44
CA ILE A 31 -8.35 13.78 4.71
C ILE A 31 -9.42 13.01 5.50
N PHE A 32 -10.65 13.54 5.60
CA PHE A 32 -11.69 12.96 6.45
C PHE A 32 -12.62 11.98 5.72
N PHE A 33 -12.89 12.23 4.44
CA PHE A 33 -13.90 11.53 3.66
C PHE A 33 -13.53 11.51 2.17
N PHE A 34 -12.86 10.44 1.72
CA PHE A 34 -12.40 10.31 0.34
C PHE A 34 -13.53 10.45 -0.70
N VAL A 35 -14.67 9.80 -0.49
CA VAL A 35 -15.81 9.83 -1.43
C VAL A 35 -16.33 11.25 -1.71
N PRO A 36 -16.74 12.05 -0.70
CA PRO A 36 -17.20 13.41 -0.95
C PRO A 36 -16.07 14.34 -1.43
N ALA A 37 -14.80 14.05 -1.15
CA ALA A 37 -13.68 14.79 -1.74
C ALA A 37 -13.65 14.64 -3.27
N VAL A 38 -13.75 13.40 -3.76
CA VAL A 38 -13.77 13.09 -5.20
C VAL A 38 -14.96 13.76 -5.88
N ILE A 39 -16.16 13.67 -5.29
CA ILE A 39 -17.37 14.29 -5.83
C ILE A 39 -17.21 15.82 -5.92
N TYR A 40 -16.70 16.45 -4.86
CA TYR A 40 -16.48 17.90 -4.82
C TYR A 40 -15.47 18.34 -5.88
N GLU A 41 -14.42 17.56 -6.09
CA GLU A 41 -13.37 17.85 -7.05
C GLU A 41 -13.85 17.74 -8.50
N ILE A 42 -14.65 16.70 -8.81
CA ILE A 42 -15.33 16.57 -10.09
C ILE A 42 -16.23 17.78 -10.31
N TRP A 43 -17.13 18.09 -9.37
CA TRP A 43 -18.05 19.23 -9.48
C TRP A 43 -17.32 20.55 -9.75
N ARG A 44 -16.26 20.82 -8.99
CA ARG A 44 -15.42 22.00 -9.14
C ARG A 44 -14.81 22.14 -10.53
N ARG A 45 -14.37 21.02 -11.11
CA ARG A 45 -13.68 21.00 -12.40
C ARG A 45 -14.67 20.91 -13.56
N THR A 46 -15.90 20.50 -13.32
CA THR A 46 -16.96 20.47 -14.34
C THR A 46 -17.59 21.84 -14.57
N GLY A 47 -17.88 22.16 -15.83
CA GLY A 47 -18.60 23.38 -16.24
C GLY A 47 -17.72 24.48 -16.85
N LEU A 48 -18.32 25.66 -17.01
CA LEU A 48 -17.70 26.86 -17.58
C LEU A 48 -16.86 27.66 -16.58
N GLY A 49 -16.85 27.28 -15.29
CA GLY A 49 -16.17 28.02 -14.24
C GLY A 49 -16.96 29.25 -13.73
N VAL A 50 -16.26 30.14 -13.04
CA VAL A 50 -16.75 31.46 -12.58
C VAL A 50 -16.03 32.60 -13.32
N CYS A 51 -16.66 33.77 -13.37
CA CYS A 51 -16.02 34.99 -13.86
C CYS A 51 -14.82 35.37 -12.96
N GLU A 52 -13.66 35.66 -13.55
CA GLU A 52 -12.46 36.08 -12.79
C GLU A 52 -12.64 37.44 -12.08
N ASN A 53 -13.45 38.33 -12.65
CA ASN A 53 -13.61 39.69 -12.14
C ASN A 53 -14.62 39.78 -10.98
N CYS A 54 -15.76 39.10 -11.08
CA CYS A 54 -16.84 39.19 -10.09
C CYS A 54 -17.17 37.89 -9.36
N GLY A 55 -16.57 36.76 -9.75
CA GLY A 55 -16.83 35.46 -9.13
C GLY A 55 -18.21 34.85 -9.43
N SER A 56 -19.02 35.46 -10.30
CA SER A 56 -20.36 34.97 -10.63
C SER A 56 -20.30 33.71 -11.52
N ASP A 57 -21.20 32.77 -11.25
CA ASP A 57 -21.45 31.58 -12.08
C ASP A 57 -22.32 31.87 -13.33
N LEU A 58 -22.87 33.09 -13.45
CA LEU A 58 -23.70 33.53 -14.58
C LEU A 58 -22.80 33.92 -15.77
N VAL A 59 -22.23 32.90 -16.40
CA VAL A 59 -21.26 33.04 -17.50
C VAL A 59 -21.72 32.27 -18.74
N GLN A 60 -21.51 32.86 -19.91
CA GLN A 60 -21.80 32.26 -21.20
C GLN A 60 -20.51 32.05 -22.01
N PRO A 61 -20.41 31.00 -22.84
CA PRO A 61 -19.24 30.78 -23.68
C PRO A 61 -19.10 31.90 -24.72
N SER A 62 -17.89 32.40 -24.92
CA SER A 62 -17.56 33.40 -25.96
C SER A 62 -16.33 32.97 -26.76
N SER A 63 -16.25 33.34 -28.04
CA SER A 63 -15.10 33.05 -28.92
C SER A 63 -14.11 34.21 -29.02
N THR A 64 -14.34 35.29 -28.27
CA THR A 64 -13.62 36.57 -28.40
C THR A 64 -12.21 36.55 -27.83
N CYS A 65 -11.85 35.57 -26.99
CA CYS A 65 -10.52 35.48 -26.38
C CYS A 65 -9.54 34.84 -27.38
N THR A 66 -8.48 35.58 -27.76
CA THR A 66 -7.55 35.22 -28.85
C THR A 66 -6.21 34.63 -28.37
N SER A 67 -6.07 34.31 -27.08
CA SER A 67 -4.77 33.93 -26.51
C SER A 67 -4.66 32.44 -26.23
N ASN A 68 -3.51 31.83 -26.57
CA ASN A 68 -3.13 30.50 -26.07
C ASN A 68 -2.83 30.63 -24.57
N LYS A 69 -3.73 30.16 -23.70
CA LYS A 69 -3.60 30.30 -22.24
C LYS A 69 -3.17 28.98 -21.59
N PRO A 70 -2.26 29.00 -20.58
CA PRO A 70 -1.40 27.88 -20.25
C PRO A 70 -2.15 26.68 -19.70
N SER A 71 -1.66 25.52 -20.10
CA SER A 71 -2.01 24.20 -19.61
C SER A 71 -1.97 24.19 -18.08
N ASP A 72 -3.10 23.88 -17.44
CA ASP A 72 -3.27 23.71 -15.99
C ASP A 72 -2.61 22.41 -15.47
N VAL A 73 -1.38 22.14 -15.95
CA VAL A 73 -0.58 20.93 -15.65
C VAL A 73 -0.24 20.88 -14.16
N GLY A 74 -0.04 22.03 -13.52
CA GLY A 74 0.18 22.12 -12.08
C GLY A 74 -0.97 21.54 -11.26
N ASP A 75 -2.21 21.80 -11.67
CA ASP A 75 -3.40 21.31 -10.96
C ASP A 75 -3.58 19.79 -11.16
N LEU A 76 -3.09 19.20 -12.26
CA LEU A 76 -3.08 17.74 -12.46
C LEU A 76 -2.02 17.05 -11.59
N ILE A 77 -0.83 17.65 -11.48
CA ILE A 77 0.27 17.13 -10.65
C ILE A 77 -0.15 17.10 -9.18
N VAL A 78 -0.76 18.17 -8.69
CA VAL A 78 -1.20 18.25 -7.29
C VAL A 78 -2.23 17.16 -6.97
N LEU A 79 -3.17 16.89 -7.88
CA LEU A 79 -4.10 15.78 -7.71
C LEU A 79 -3.43 14.42 -7.75
N GLY A 80 -2.49 14.22 -8.68
CA GLY A 80 -1.73 12.97 -8.77
C GLY A 80 -1.03 12.67 -7.45
N VAL A 81 -0.38 13.68 -6.86
CA VAL A 81 0.31 13.55 -5.56
C VAL A 81 -0.67 13.27 -4.42
N LEU A 82 -1.77 14.03 -4.32
CA LEU A 82 -2.77 13.81 -3.28
C LEU A 82 -3.44 12.44 -3.38
N GLY A 83 -3.73 11.99 -4.61
CA GLY A 83 -4.29 10.65 -4.87
C GLY A 83 -3.35 9.53 -4.44
N VAL A 84 -2.06 9.65 -4.77
CA VAL A 84 -1.04 8.66 -4.35
C VAL A 84 -0.90 8.62 -2.84
N ILE A 85 -0.80 9.79 -2.17
CA ILE A 85 -0.70 9.87 -0.71
C ILE A 85 -1.94 9.25 -0.07
N GLY A 86 -3.14 9.58 -0.57
CA GLY A 86 -4.40 9.03 -0.09
C GLY A 86 -4.43 7.50 -0.19
N CYS A 87 -4.02 6.94 -1.33
CA CYS A 87 -3.92 5.48 -1.52
C CYS A 87 -2.96 4.84 -0.52
N VAL A 88 -1.78 5.43 -0.30
CA VAL A 88 -0.79 4.90 0.66
C VAL A 88 -1.35 4.89 2.08
N VAL A 89 -2.03 5.96 2.50
CA VAL A 89 -2.66 6.04 3.83
C VAL A 89 -3.73 4.96 3.99
N VAL A 90 -4.60 4.78 2.99
CA VAL A 90 -5.65 3.75 3.05
C VAL A 90 -5.06 2.34 3.13
N VAL A 91 -4.03 2.05 2.33
CA VAL A 91 -3.35 0.74 2.36
C VAL A 91 -2.67 0.52 3.72
N ALA A 92 -2.02 1.54 4.28
CA ALA A 92 -1.40 1.45 5.60
C ALA A 92 -2.43 1.21 6.71
N LEU A 93 -3.55 1.94 6.71
CA LEU A 93 -4.64 1.74 7.68
C LEU A 93 -5.24 0.35 7.55
N TYR A 94 -5.49 -0.11 6.33
CA TYR A 94 -6.00 -1.45 6.06
C TYR A 94 -5.05 -2.53 6.60
N ALA A 95 -3.75 -2.39 6.33
CA ALA A 95 -2.72 -3.31 6.85
C ALA A 95 -2.64 -3.30 8.39
N LEU A 96 -2.80 -2.13 9.03
CA LEU A 96 -2.84 -2.04 10.49
C LEU A 96 -4.08 -2.72 11.08
N VAL A 97 -5.24 -2.56 10.43
CA VAL A 97 -6.49 -3.23 10.85
C VAL A 97 -6.38 -4.74 10.69
N ASP A 98 -5.93 -5.24 9.53
CA ASP A 98 -5.72 -6.67 9.31
C ASP A 98 -4.68 -7.25 10.28
N GLY A 99 -3.57 -6.53 10.51
CA GLY A 99 -2.56 -6.90 11.50
C GLY A 99 -3.15 -6.98 12.90
N GLY A 100 -3.96 -6.00 13.30
CA GLY A 100 -4.65 -5.97 14.60
C GLY A 100 -5.68 -7.09 14.76
N ILE A 101 -6.50 -7.35 13.73
CA ILE A 101 -7.49 -8.43 13.73
C ILE A 101 -6.79 -9.79 13.79
N ASN A 102 -5.75 -10.00 12.98
CA ASN A 102 -4.98 -11.24 13.00
C ASN A 102 -4.27 -11.45 14.34
N ALA A 103 -3.68 -10.40 14.92
CA ALA A 103 -3.07 -10.46 16.25
C ALA A 103 -4.11 -10.76 17.34
N TYR A 104 -5.30 -10.15 17.28
CA TYR A 104 -6.39 -10.42 18.22
C TYR A 104 -6.91 -11.85 18.10
N LYS A 105 -7.13 -12.33 16.87
CA LYS A 105 -7.58 -13.70 16.58
C LYS A 105 -6.56 -14.74 17.02
N ASN A 106 -5.27 -14.43 16.87
CA ASN A 106 -4.18 -15.32 17.24
C ASN A 106 -3.75 -15.21 18.71
N ARG A 107 -4.32 -14.28 19.50
CA ARG A 107 -3.94 -14.06 20.91
C ARG A 107 -4.12 -15.27 21.81
N ASN A 108 -5.09 -16.13 21.50
CA ASN A 108 -5.41 -17.33 22.27
C ASN A 108 -4.95 -18.62 21.58
N VAL A 109 -4.22 -18.51 20.46
CA VAL A 109 -3.62 -19.67 19.83
C VAL A 109 -2.43 -20.04 20.72
N PRO A 110 -2.39 -21.26 21.30
CA PRO A 110 -1.23 -21.72 22.06
C PRO A 110 0.03 -21.58 21.20
N GLU A 111 1.20 -21.37 21.82
CA GLU A 111 2.49 -21.33 21.13
C GLU A 111 2.51 -22.37 20.01
N PRO A 112 2.93 -22.02 18.77
CA PRO A 112 2.91 -22.95 17.65
C PRO A 112 3.62 -24.21 18.12
N GLN A 113 2.84 -25.26 18.39
CA GLN A 113 3.39 -26.53 18.81
C GLN A 113 4.20 -26.98 17.62
N LEU A 114 5.52 -26.85 17.74
CA LEU A 114 6.48 -27.19 16.74
C LEU A 114 6.08 -28.59 16.28
N SER A 115 5.64 -28.72 15.02
CA SER A 115 5.06 -29.96 14.53
C SER A 115 6.06 -31.08 14.80
N GLN A 116 5.58 -32.30 15.06
CA GLN A 116 6.50 -33.43 15.23
C GLN A 116 7.52 -33.52 14.08
N ARG A 117 7.12 -33.10 12.87
CA ARG A 117 8.03 -32.95 11.71
C ARG A 117 9.09 -31.87 11.85
N ASP A 118 8.76 -30.73 12.47
CA ASP A 118 9.71 -29.64 12.70
C ASP A 118 10.73 -30.00 13.79
N LEU A 119 10.28 -30.74 14.82
CA LEU A 119 11.16 -31.32 15.84
C LEU A 119 12.12 -32.34 15.23
N GLU A 120 11.61 -33.26 14.41
CA GLU A 120 12.44 -34.23 13.68
C GLU A 120 13.42 -33.53 12.73
N GLY A 121 12.97 -32.47 12.02
CA GLY A 121 13.80 -31.65 11.15
C GLY A 121 14.95 -30.94 11.87
N ASN A 122 14.68 -30.39 13.06
CA ASN A 122 15.71 -29.76 13.89
C ASN A 122 16.73 -30.78 14.42
N CYS A 123 16.27 -31.97 14.80
CA CYS A 123 17.14 -33.06 15.23
C CYS A 123 18.06 -33.53 14.09
N LEU A 124 17.51 -33.76 12.90
CA LEU A 124 18.28 -34.15 11.70
C LEU A 124 19.38 -33.14 11.38
N ARG A 125 19.05 -31.84 11.43
CA ARG A 125 20.01 -30.76 11.18
C ARG A 125 21.15 -30.76 12.20
N GLY A 126 20.85 -31.03 13.48
CA GLY A 126 21.84 -31.18 14.54
C GLY A 126 22.78 -32.38 14.33
N GLY A 127 22.22 -33.53 13.94
CA GLY A 127 23.01 -34.75 13.70
C GLY A 127 23.95 -34.63 12.52
N MET A 128 23.49 -34.02 11.42
CA MET A 128 24.36 -33.77 10.26
C MET A 128 25.55 -32.86 10.63
N ALA A 129 25.30 -31.79 11.39
CA ALA A 129 26.36 -30.89 11.84
C ALA A 129 27.38 -31.58 12.77
N TYR A 130 26.94 -32.53 13.59
CA TYR A 130 27.83 -33.31 14.47
C TYR A 130 28.79 -34.20 13.68
N TYR A 131 28.27 -35.01 12.74
CA TYR A 131 29.11 -35.90 11.93
C TYR A 131 29.95 -35.14 10.90
N GLN A 132 29.47 -34.01 10.39
CA GLN A 132 30.24 -33.13 9.51
C GLN A 132 31.48 -32.56 10.22
N LYS A 133 31.34 -32.15 11.51
CA LYS A 133 32.49 -31.68 12.31
C LYS A 133 33.54 -32.74 12.57
N GLN A 134 33.14 -34.01 12.58
CA GLN A 134 34.05 -35.15 12.79
C GLN A 134 34.64 -35.71 11.49
N GLY A 135 34.26 -35.16 10.33
CA GLY A 135 34.67 -35.69 9.03
C GLY A 135 34.06 -37.06 8.70
N GLN A 136 33.02 -37.49 9.43
CA GLN A 136 32.34 -38.78 9.28
C GLN A 136 31.02 -38.66 8.48
N TYR A 137 31.01 -37.76 7.51
CA TYR A 137 29.87 -37.55 6.60
C TYR A 137 30.39 -37.61 5.16
N PRO A 138 29.78 -38.39 4.24
CA PRO A 138 28.49 -39.10 4.36
C PRO A 138 28.58 -40.51 4.95
N ILE A 139 29.78 -41.07 5.15
CA ILE A 139 30.00 -42.44 5.64
C ILE A 139 30.61 -42.36 7.05
N LEU A 140 30.05 -43.13 7.99
CA LEU A 140 30.59 -43.24 9.35
C LEU A 140 32.01 -43.83 9.36
N GLY A 141 32.72 -43.67 10.47
CA GLY A 141 34.07 -44.24 10.67
C GLY A 141 34.15 -45.76 10.44
N ASP A 142 33.02 -46.47 10.52
CA ASP A 142 32.89 -47.90 10.25
C ASP A 142 32.95 -48.26 8.74
N GLY A 143 32.89 -47.28 7.84
CA GLY A 143 32.99 -47.45 6.38
C GLY A 143 31.83 -48.20 5.71
N LYS A 144 30.85 -48.68 6.49
CA LYS A 144 29.72 -49.52 6.02
C LYS A 144 28.35 -48.86 6.16
N THR A 145 28.22 -47.86 7.02
CA THR A 145 26.95 -47.20 7.35
C THR A 145 26.95 -45.74 6.92
N LEU A 146 25.83 -45.30 6.36
CA LEU A 146 25.62 -43.88 6.05
C LEU A 146 25.30 -43.14 7.34
N ALA A 147 25.96 -41.99 7.54
CA ALA A 147 25.66 -41.11 8.67
C ALA A 147 24.18 -40.69 8.68
N LEU A 148 23.60 -40.47 7.50
CA LEU A 148 22.21 -40.05 7.37
C LEU A 148 21.21 -41.10 7.87
N ASP A 149 21.46 -42.39 7.62
CA ASP A 149 20.57 -43.49 8.04
C ASP A 149 20.54 -43.57 9.59
N LYS A 150 21.71 -43.50 10.21
CA LYS A 150 21.83 -43.49 11.68
C LYS A 150 21.16 -42.26 12.31
N ILE A 151 21.40 -41.06 11.79
CA ILE A 151 20.78 -39.83 12.30
C ILE A 151 19.25 -39.91 12.15
N GLN A 152 18.75 -40.48 11.05
CA GLN A 152 17.30 -40.60 10.81
C GLN A 152 16.63 -41.55 11.81
N ILE A 153 17.31 -42.65 12.19
CA ILE A 153 16.85 -43.55 13.25
C ILE A 153 16.87 -42.85 14.61
N ASP A 154 17.96 -42.15 14.94
CA ASP A 154 18.13 -41.44 16.23
C ASP A 154 17.13 -40.30 16.42
N CYS A 155 16.72 -39.64 15.33
CA CYS A 155 15.82 -38.50 15.36
C CYS A 155 14.33 -38.84 15.20
N LYS A 156 13.99 -40.08 14.84
CA LYS A 156 12.60 -40.50 14.63
C LYS A 156 11.81 -40.43 15.94
N GLY A 157 10.76 -39.61 15.97
CA GLY A 157 9.95 -39.39 17.18
C GLY A 157 10.61 -38.52 18.25
N SER A 158 11.64 -37.73 17.90
CA SER A 158 12.29 -36.79 18.83
C SER A 158 11.30 -35.73 19.33
N LYS A 159 11.19 -35.60 20.65
CA LYS A 159 10.31 -34.62 21.32
C LYS A 159 10.99 -33.29 21.62
N ASP A 160 12.32 -33.28 21.64
CA ASP A 160 13.13 -32.13 22.06
C ASP A 160 13.79 -31.41 20.87
N GLY A 161 13.76 -32.01 19.67
CA GLY A 161 14.39 -31.48 18.45
C GLY A 161 15.92 -31.35 18.53
N LYS A 162 16.55 -31.93 19.54
CA LYS A 162 18.01 -31.95 19.75
C LYS A 162 18.58 -33.32 19.39
N TYR A 163 19.66 -33.33 18.61
CA TYR A 163 20.42 -34.55 18.36
C TYR A 163 21.20 -34.95 19.61
N LYS A 164 20.97 -36.16 20.11
CA LYS A 164 21.75 -36.75 21.21
C LYS A 164 22.84 -37.59 20.59
N ALA A 165 24.08 -37.13 20.70
CA ALA A 165 25.23 -37.88 20.23
C ALA A 165 25.32 -39.23 20.98
N PRO A 166 25.63 -40.33 20.27
CA PRO A 166 25.93 -41.62 20.90
C PRO A 166 27.27 -41.59 21.65
#